data_AF-A0A1G8Y7Z0-F1
#
_entry.id   AF-A0A1G8Y7Z0-F1
#
_cell.length_a   1.000
_cell.length_b   1.000
_cell.length_c   1.000
_cell.angle_alpha   90.00
_cell.angle_beta   90.00
_cell.angle_gamma   90.00
#
_symmetry.space_group_name_H-M   'P 1'
#
loop_
_entity.id
_entity.type
_entity.pdbx_description
1 polymer ?
#
loop_
_entity_poly.entity_id
_entity_poly.type
_entity_poly.pdbx_seq_one_letter_code
_entity_poly.pdbx_strand_id
1 'polypeptide(L)'
;MVSLDEFYWRPGWRRPDRQWWRGRQKQLLAGQSWIADGNYWSTLDIRLSRADTVIVLDRPRRVCLLRVLWRNCRYHGQAAQAEGCPERISWGFLSYLWSFPRQHRPRLLAEIDRHAPTRVIRLRSNRDTRRFLAAM
;
A
#
# COMPACT_ATOMS: atom_id res chain seq x y z
N MET A 1 -3.48 7.02 11.94
CA MET A 1 -3.08 6.41 10.65
C MET A 1 -2.39 5.09 10.98
N VAL A 2 -2.67 4.05 10.21
CA VAL A 2 -2.16 2.69 10.40
C VAL A 2 -1.33 2.35 9.18
N SER A 3 -0.01 2.36 9.33
CA SER A 3 0.90 1.81 8.32
C SER A 3 0.89 0.30 8.41
N LEU A 4 0.33 -0.36 7.39
CA LEU A 4 0.20 -1.81 7.43
C LEU A 4 1.58 -2.50 7.37
N ASP A 5 2.59 -1.85 6.78
CA ASP A 5 3.94 -2.39 6.70
C ASP A 5 4.59 -2.56 8.08
N GLU A 6 4.32 -1.64 9.02
CA GLU A 6 4.82 -1.70 10.40
C GLU A 6 4.29 -2.93 11.16
N PHE A 7 3.07 -3.37 10.86
CA PHE A 7 2.44 -4.51 11.52
C PHE A 7 2.55 -5.82 10.75
N TYR A 8 2.81 -5.75 9.45
CA TYR A 8 2.92 -6.93 8.59
C TYR A 8 4.30 -7.57 8.70
N TRP A 9 5.36 -6.78 8.58
CA TRP A 9 6.71 -7.33 8.47
C TRP A 9 7.29 -7.68 9.84
N ARG A 10 7.77 -8.91 9.97
CA ARG A 10 8.65 -9.33 11.07
C ARG A 10 10.11 -9.09 10.68
N PRO A 11 11.03 -8.93 11.66
CA PRO A 11 12.45 -8.73 11.39
C PRO A 11 13.00 -9.70 10.35
N GLY A 12 13.79 -9.17 9.41
CA GLY A 12 14.31 -9.88 8.25
C GLY A 12 13.33 -10.01 7.08
N TRP A 13 12.31 -9.14 6.99
CA TRP A 13 11.26 -9.20 5.96
C TRP A 13 10.50 -10.54 5.94
N ARG A 14 10.23 -11.09 7.12
CA ARG A 14 9.50 -12.34 7.25
C ARG A 14 8.00 -12.05 7.19
N ARG A 15 7.30 -12.80 6.36
CA ARG A 15 5.85 -12.71 6.21
C ARG A 15 5.17 -13.39 7.41
N PRO A 16 4.11 -12.80 7.96
CA PRO A 16 3.32 -13.44 8.99
C PRO A 16 2.42 -14.52 8.37
N ASP A 17 1.86 -15.38 9.22
CA ASP A 17 0.79 -16.28 8.81
C ASP A 17 -0.43 -15.49 8.29
N ARG A 18 -1.13 -16.07 7.31
CA ARG A 18 -2.25 -15.42 6.63
C ARG A 18 -3.46 -15.25 7.54
N GLN A 19 -3.77 -16.25 8.36
CA GLN A 19 -4.89 -16.19 9.30
C GLN A 19 -4.59 -15.17 10.40
N TRP A 20 -3.37 -15.20 10.93
CA TRP A 20 -2.90 -14.19 11.88
C TRP A 20 -3.01 -12.78 11.30
N TRP A 21 -2.55 -12.55 10.07
CA TRP A 21 -2.60 -11.22 9.44
C TRP A 21 -4.03 -10.72 9.24
N ARG A 22 -4.94 -11.59 8.79
CA ARG A 22 -6.36 -11.24 8.67
C ARG A 22 -6.97 -10.87 10.02
N GLY A 23 -6.69 -11.64 11.07
CA GLY A 23 -7.13 -11.35 12.43
C GLY A 23 -6.57 -10.02 12.93
N ARG A 24 -5.26 -9.79 12.74
CA ARG A 24 -4.60 -8.54 13.13
C ARG A 24 -5.19 -7.34 12.40
N GLN A 25 -5.50 -7.46 11.11
CA GLN A 25 -6.08 -6.35 10.37
C GLN A 25 -7.50 -6.01 10.84
N LYS A 26 -8.33 -7.00 11.21
CA LYS A 26 -9.64 -6.74 11.83
C LYS A 26 -9.51 -5.94 13.13
N GLN A 27 -8.51 -6.27 13.96
CA GLN A 27 -8.23 -5.55 15.20
C GLN A 27 -7.76 -4.11 14.93
N LEU A 28 -6.80 -3.93 14.01
CA LEU A 28 -6.26 -2.61 13.65
C LEU A 28 -7.32 -1.66 13.09
N LEU A 29 -8.37 -2.19 12.46
CA LEU A 29 -9.45 -1.43 11.81
C LEU A 29 -10.79 -1.53 12.56
N ALA A 30 -10.75 -1.94 13.84
CA ALA A 30 -11.94 -2.06 14.68
C ALA A 30 -12.51 -0.70 15.12
N GLY A 31 -11.67 0.34 15.16
CA GLY A 31 -12.08 1.70 15.51
C GLY A 31 -13.09 2.29 14.52
N GLN A 32 -13.78 3.35 14.97
CA GLN A 32 -14.78 4.06 14.16
C GLN A 32 -14.14 4.86 13.01
N SER A 33 -12.93 5.39 13.23
CA SER A 33 -12.20 6.20 12.25
C SER A 33 -10.78 5.69 12.10
N TRP A 34 -10.34 5.46 10.87
CA TRP A 34 -9.00 4.99 10.56
C TRP A 34 -8.58 5.40 9.16
N ILE A 35 -7.26 5.51 8.97
CA ILE A 35 -6.63 5.59 7.64
C ILE A 35 -5.64 4.43 7.62
N ALA A 36 -5.73 3.54 6.64
CA ALA A 36 -4.83 2.40 6.50
C ALA A 36 -4.10 2.46 5.17
N ASP A 37 -2.77 2.48 5.20
CA ASP A 37 -1.96 2.47 3.98
C ASP A 37 -1.18 1.16 3.83
N GLY A 38 -1.11 0.66 2.59
CA GLY A 38 -0.44 -0.59 2.25
C GLY A 38 -1.16 -1.35 1.13
N ASN A 39 -0.43 -2.22 0.43
CA ASN A 39 -0.93 -2.90 -0.76
C ASN A 39 -1.05 -4.43 -0.56
N TYR A 40 -1.80 -4.81 0.48
CA TYR A 40 -2.01 -6.21 0.86
C TYR A 40 -3.29 -6.79 0.26
N TRP A 41 -3.13 -7.64 -0.76
CA TRP A 41 -4.23 -8.27 -1.51
C TRP A 41 -5.07 -9.23 -0.67
N SER A 42 -4.43 -10.01 0.20
CA SER A 42 -5.07 -11.07 0.97
C SER A 42 -6.07 -10.55 2.02
N THR A 43 -6.13 -9.23 2.21
CA THR A 43 -6.96 -8.57 3.20
C THR A 43 -7.61 -7.29 2.65
N LEU A 44 -7.61 -7.13 1.33
CA LEU A 44 -8.20 -5.97 0.66
C LEU A 44 -9.72 -5.89 0.92
N ASP A 45 -10.39 -7.04 0.95
CA ASP A 45 -11.81 -7.21 1.29
C ASP A 45 -12.19 -6.62 2.65
N ILE A 46 -11.35 -6.82 3.67
CA ILE A 46 -11.59 -6.31 5.03
C ILE A 46 -11.58 -4.77 5.04
N ARG A 47 -10.69 -4.18 4.25
CA ARG A 47 -10.51 -2.72 4.17
C ARG A 47 -11.60 -2.08 3.34
N LEU A 48 -11.83 -2.60 2.14
CA LEU A 48 -12.78 -2.02 1.20
C LEU A 48 -14.21 -2.06 1.74
N SER A 49 -14.61 -3.14 2.41
CA SER A 49 -15.97 -3.27 2.96
C SER A 49 -16.32 -2.26 4.07
N ARG A 50 -15.32 -1.62 4.69
CA ARG A 50 -15.49 -0.65 5.78
C ARG A 50 -15.03 0.76 5.43
N ALA A 51 -14.37 0.95 4.29
CA ALA A 51 -13.83 2.24 3.89
C ALA A 51 -14.95 3.11 3.30
N ASP A 52 -15.18 4.30 3.83
CA ASP A 52 -16.00 5.32 3.17
C ASP A 52 -15.30 5.91 1.93
N THR A 53 -13.96 5.98 1.99
CA THR A 53 -13.13 6.58 0.96
C THR A 53 -11.90 5.73 0.66
N VAL A 54 -11.65 5.47 -0.64
CA VAL A 54 -10.48 4.77 -1.15
C VAL A 54 -9.64 5.73 -1.99
N ILE A 55 -8.41 6.01 -1.53
CA ILE A 55 -7.45 6.84 -2.27
C ILE A 55 -6.43 5.94 -2.97
N VAL A 56 -6.42 5.97 -4.30
CA VAL A 56 -5.49 5.19 -5.13
C VAL A 56 -4.39 6.11 -5.67
N LEU A 57 -3.15 5.87 -5.23
CA LEU A 57 -1.96 6.54 -5.76
C LEU A 57 -1.50 5.91 -7.07
N ASP A 58 -2.17 6.26 -8.17
CA ASP A 58 -1.98 5.68 -9.51
C ASP A 58 -0.87 6.39 -10.30
N ARG A 59 0.35 6.36 -9.77
CA ARG A 59 1.50 7.06 -10.37
C ARG A 59 2.12 6.28 -11.54
N PRO A 60 2.73 6.95 -12.52
CA PRO A 60 3.45 6.27 -13.60
C PRO A 60 4.56 5.37 -13.03
N ARG A 61 4.64 4.12 -13.51
CA ARG A 61 5.63 3.13 -13.01
C ARG A 61 7.07 3.63 -13.01
N ARG A 62 7.45 4.48 -13.98
CA ARG A 62 8.79 5.09 -14.06
C ARG A 62 9.08 5.94 -12.82
N VAL A 63 8.10 6.72 -12.36
CA VAL A 63 8.21 7.53 -11.15
C VAL A 63 8.30 6.65 -9.91
N CYS A 64 7.48 5.60 -9.82
CA CYS A 64 7.54 4.65 -8.70
C CYS A 64 8.92 3.97 -8.61
N LEU A 65 9.45 3.50 -9.75
CA LEU A 65 10.76 2.86 -9.81
C LEU A 65 11.88 3.81 -9.41
N LEU A 66 11.92 5.03 -9.96
CA LEU A 66 12.92 6.03 -9.60
C LEU A 66 12.90 6.34 -8.09
N ARG A 67 11.70 6.46 -7.50
CA ARG A 67 11.55 6.71 -6.06
C ARG A 67 12.03 5.54 -5.21
N VAL A 68 11.73 4.30 -5.62
CA VAL A 68 12.18 3.10 -4.90
C VAL A 68 13.70 2.97 -4.98
N LEU A 69 14.30 3.19 -6.15
CA LEU A 69 15.75 3.18 -6.32
C LEU A 69 16.42 4.26 -5.47
N TRP A 70 15.91 5.50 -5.54
CA TRP A 70 16.42 6.61 -4.72
C TRP A 70 16.31 6.30 -3.23
N ARG A 71 15.17 5.79 -2.77
CA ARG A 71 14.95 5.40 -1.37
C ARG A 71 15.91 4.29 -0.96
N ASN A 72 16.09 3.27 -1.81
CA ASN A 72 17.00 2.17 -1.52
C ASN A 72 18.45 2.66 -1.39
N CYS A 73 18.91 3.58 -2.24
CA CYS A 73 20.23 4.19 -2.11
C CYS A 73 20.35 5.05 -0.84
N ARG A 74 19.32 5.86 -0.53
CA ARG A 74 19.35 6.82 0.58
C ARG A 74 19.26 6.17 1.96
N TYR A 75 18.56 5.04 2.07
CA TYR A 75 18.28 4.34 3.33
C TYR A 75 18.84 2.92 3.33
N HIS A 76 19.84 2.64 2.47
CA HIS A 76 20.44 1.32 2.35
C HIS A 76 20.89 0.79 3.72
N GLY A 77 20.48 -0.43 4.07
CA GLY A 77 20.82 -1.04 5.35
C GLY A 77 20.06 -0.51 6.57
N GLN A 78 19.20 0.51 6.41
CA GLN A 78 18.41 1.09 7.50
C GLN A 78 17.02 0.46 7.56
N ALA A 79 16.49 0.26 8.76
CA ALA A 79 15.14 -0.25 9.01
C ALA A 79 14.09 0.86 8.92
N ALA A 80 13.98 1.50 7.74
CA ALA A 80 13.16 2.70 7.56
C ALA A 80 11.65 2.43 7.37
N GLN A 81 11.26 1.23 6.93
CA GLN A 81 9.87 0.88 6.63
C GLN A 81 9.21 0.03 7.72
N ALA A 82 9.99 -0.83 8.36
CA ALA A 82 9.55 -1.67 9.47
C ALA A 82 10.77 -2.02 10.34
N GLU A 83 10.55 -2.18 11.63
CA GLU A 83 11.61 -2.49 12.58
C GLU A 83 12.32 -3.82 12.21
N GLY A 84 13.66 -3.82 12.29
CA GLY A 84 14.47 -4.99 11.94
C GLY A 84 14.37 -5.41 10.46
N CYS A 85 13.89 -4.54 9.57
CA CYS A 85 13.78 -4.80 8.14
C CYS A 85 14.66 -3.80 7.35
N PRO A 86 15.99 -4.05 7.24
CA PRO A 86 16.89 -3.21 6.46
C PRO A 86 16.42 -3.06 5.02
N GLU A 87 16.42 -1.84 4.50
CA GLU A 87 16.00 -1.54 3.14
C GLU A 87 16.86 -2.36 2.15
N ARG A 88 16.19 -3.20 1.36
CA ARG A 88 16.80 -4.04 0.33
C ARG A 88 15.95 -4.01 -0.92
N ILE A 89 16.60 -3.97 -2.08
CA ILE A 89 15.91 -4.09 -3.36
C ILE A 89 16.15 -5.47 -3.92
N SER A 90 15.09 -6.10 -4.43
CA SER A 90 15.19 -7.37 -5.13
C SER A 90 14.68 -7.22 -6.55
N TRP A 91 15.26 -7.98 -7.47
CA TRP A 91 14.78 -8.06 -8.85
C TRP A 91 13.31 -8.46 -8.93
N GLY A 92 12.85 -9.36 -8.05
CA GLY A 92 11.43 -9.72 -7.96
C GLY A 92 10.54 -8.53 -7.62
N PHE A 93 10.96 -7.66 -6.70
CA PHE A 93 10.21 -6.45 -6.35
C PHE A 93 10.20 -5.42 -7.50
N LEU A 94 11.34 -5.22 -8.17
CA LEU A 94 11.42 -4.35 -9.35
C LEU A 94 10.52 -4.84 -10.50
N SER A 95 10.55 -6.14 -10.79
CA SER A 95 9.68 -6.77 -11.78
C SER A 95 8.21 -6.62 -11.44
N TYR A 96 7.84 -6.77 -10.17
CA TYR A 96 6.48 -6.52 -9.67
C TYR A 96 6.05 -5.06 -9.93
N LEU A 97 6.89 -4.08 -9.60
CA LEU A 97 6.59 -2.66 -9.85
C LEU A 97 6.44 -2.35 -11.35
N TRP A 98 7.27 -2.97 -12.18
CA TRP A 98 7.23 -2.79 -13.63
C TRP A 98 5.95 -3.36 -14.26
N SER A 99 5.50 -4.53 -13.79
CA SER A 99 4.30 -5.23 -14.28
C SER A 99 3.01 -4.71 -13.65
N PHE A 100 3.10 -3.97 -12.54
CA PHE A 100 1.95 -3.49 -11.77
C PHE A 100 0.85 -2.84 -12.61
N PRO A 101 1.12 -1.89 -13.53
CA PRO A 101 0.06 -1.24 -14.30
C PRO A 101 -0.71 -2.17 -15.22
N ARG A 102 -0.09 -3.27 -15.67
CA ARG A 102 -0.70 -4.23 -16.61
C ARG A 102 -1.41 -5.36 -15.88
N GLN A 103 -0.82 -5.89 -14.82
CA GLN A 103 -1.31 -7.10 -14.15
C GLN A 103 -2.13 -6.79 -12.90
N HIS A 104 -1.71 -5.81 -12.12
CA HIS A 104 -2.21 -5.59 -10.76
C HIS A 104 -3.22 -4.45 -10.70
N ARG A 105 -3.01 -3.37 -11.47
CA ARG A 105 -3.92 -2.23 -11.50
C ARG A 105 -5.35 -2.61 -11.95
N PRO A 106 -5.58 -3.39 -13.03
CA PRO A 106 -6.94 -3.77 -13.41
C PRO A 106 -7.64 -4.56 -12.31
N ARG A 107 -6.90 -5.51 -11.69
CA ARG A 107 -7.39 -6.29 -10.55
C ARG A 107 -7.74 -5.41 -9.35
N LEU A 108 -6.90 -4.44 -9.02
CA LEU A 108 -7.14 -3.51 -7.91
C LEU A 108 -8.42 -2.73 -8.14
N LEU A 109 -8.60 -2.20 -9.35
CA LEU A 109 -9.79 -1.44 -9.71
C LEU A 109 -11.05 -2.32 -9.68
N ALA A 110 -10.96 -3.57 -10.14
CA ALA A 110 -12.08 -4.51 -10.07
C ALA A 110 -12.46 -4.87 -8.61
N GLU A 111 -11.49 -5.06 -7.72
CA GLU A 111 -11.79 -5.29 -6.30
C GLU A 111 -12.39 -4.05 -5.63
N ILE A 112 -11.91 -2.85 -5.98
CA ILE A 112 -12.50 -1.59 -5.54
C ILE A 112 -13.94 -1.48 -6.02
N ASP A 113 -14.20 -1.74 -7.30
CA ASP A 113 -15.54 -1.69 -7.88
C ASP A 113 -16.51 -2.68 -7.20
N ARG A 114 -16.00 -3.86 -6.85
CA ARG A 114 -16.79 -4.91 -6.17
C ARG A 114 -17.10 -4.59 -4.71
N HIS A 115 -16.17 -3.96 -3.99
CA HIS A 115 -16.22 -3.91 -2.52
C HIS A 115 -16.25 -2.51 -1.92
N ALA A 116 -15.83 -1.46 -2.64
CA ALA A 116 -15.79 -0.12 -2.10
C ALA A 116 -17.19 0.50 -2.13
N PRO A 117 -17.76 0.88 -0.97
CA PRO A 117 -19.16 1.29 -0.88
C PRO A 117 -19.45 2.68 -1.44
N THR A 118 -18.44 3.57 -1.54
CA THR A 118 -18.76 5.00 -1.70
C THR A 118 -17.79 5.77 -2.60
N ARG A 119 -16.63 6.21 -2.09
CA ARG A 119 -15.84 7.24 -2.76
C ARG A 119 -14.48 6.74 -3.18
N VAL A 120 -14.19 6.75 -4.49
CA VAL A 120 -12.89 6.36 -5.03
C VAL A 120 -12.17 7.58 -5.62
N ILE A 121 -11.01 7.91 -5.08
CA ILE A 121 -10.18 9.05 -5.51
C ILE A 121 -8.90 8.52 -6.12
N ARG A 122 -8.57 8.93 -7.34
CA ARG A 122 -7.37 8.48 -8.05
C ARG A 122 -6.40 9.64 -8.24
N LEU A 123 -5.22 9.53 -7.65
CA LEU A 123 -4.18 10.56 -7.70
C LEU A 123 -3.04 10.09 -8.59
N ARG A 124 -2.98 10.62 -9.81
CA ARG A 124 -2.01 10.20 -10.84
C ARG A 124 -0.76 11.07 -10.88
N SER A 125 -0.82 12.27 -10.31
CA SER A 125 0.27 13.24 -10.34
C SER A 125 0.44 14.00 -9.01
N ASN A 126 1.60 14.66 -8.82
CA ASN A 126 1.81 15.50 -7.63
C ASN A 126 0.86 16.70 -7.65
N ARG A 127 0.44 17.14 -8.84
CA ARG A 127 -0.59 18.16 -9.00
C ARG A 127 -1.93 17.65 -8.48
N ASP A 128 -2.32 16.42 -8.80
CA ASP A 128 -3.57 15.82 -8.32
C ASP A 128 -3.55 15.72 -6.79
N THR A 129 -2.45 15.24 -6.21
CA THR A 129 -2.29 15.16 -4.76
C THR A 129 -2.37 16.54 -4.11
N ARG A 130 -1.68 17.55 -4.64
CA ARG A 130 -1.78 18.92 -4.12
C ARG A 130 -3.18 19.50 -4.23
N ARG A 131 -3.86 19.29 -5.36
CA ARG A 131 -5.25 19.73 -5.56
C ARG A 131 -6.21 19.05 -4.59
N PHE A 132 -6.01 17.76 -4.35
CA PHE A 132 -6.81 17.01 -3.39
C PHE A 132 -6.61 17.55 -1.97
N LEU A 133 -5.35 17.70 -1.53
CA LEU A 133 -5.04 18.21 -0.19
C LEU A 133 -5.53 19.65 0.03
N ALA A 134 -5.51 20.50 -1.01
CA ALA A 134 -6.02 21.88 -0.93
C ALA A 134 -7.55 21.98 -0.92
N ALA A 135 -8.27 20.90 -1.25
CA ALA A 135 -9.72 20.84 -1.30
C ALA A 135 -10.32 20.00 -0.15
N MET A 136 -9.48 19.62 0.83
CA MET A 136 -9.89 18.94 2.06
C MET A 136 -10.20 19.93 3.17
#